data_AF-A0A9D6RU06-F1
#
_entry.id   AF-A0A9D6RU06-F1
#
_cell.length_a   1.000
_cell.length_b   1.000
_cell.length_c   1.000
_cell.angle_alpha   90.00
_cell.angle_beta   90.00
_cell.angle_gamma   90.00
#
_symmetry.space_group_name_H-M   'P 1'
#
loop_
_entity.id
_entity.type
_entity.pdbx_description
1 polymer ?
#
loop_
_entity_poly.entity_id
_entity_poly.type
_entity_poly.pdbx_seq_one_letter_code
_entity_poly.pdbx_strand_id
1 'polypeptide(L)'
;MQTRLGLTPEEMITIFNRMYLEVWAKTRERVTWEAANISRQLAEGKDVDIAALLIELMEVVITAARDGTILTLYENNEKIYEDLKAAGIQLPEQLEVHPAD
;
A
#
# COMPACT_ATOMS: atom_id res chain seq x y z
N MET A 1 11.53 6.03 -30.22
CA MET A 1 11.23 6.23 -28.79
C MET A 1 10.42 5.02 -28.36
N GLN A 2 10.83 4.24 -27.35
CA GLN A 2 9.94 3.22 -26.79
C GLN A 2 8.86 3.95 -26.00
N THR A 3 7.64 4.00 -26.52
CA THR A 3 6.48 4.49 -25.77
C THR A 3 6.25 3.51 -24.62
N ARG A 4 6.65 3.89 -23.40
CA ARG A 4 6.25 3.16 -22.21
C ARG A 4 4.84 3.60 -21.86
N LEU A 5 3.98 2.61 -21.61
CA LEU A 5 2.57 2.81 -21.31
C LEU A 5 2.36 2.45 -19.85
N GLY A 6 1.85 3.40 -19.06
CA GLY A 6 1.61 3.22 -17.64
C GLY A 6 2.86 3.39 -16.76
N LEU A 7 2.72 3.02 -15.48
CA LEU A 7 3.73 3.21 -14.45
C LEU A 7 4.94 2.29 -14.65
N THR A 8 6.11 2.79 -14.27
CA THR A 8 7.31 1.96 -14.16
C THR A 8 7.33 1.20 -12.83
N PRO A 9 8.09 0.09 -12.71
CA PRO A 9 8.25 -0.61 -11.44
C PRO A 9 8.70 0.29 -10.29
N GLU A 10 9.56 1.28 -10.56
CA GLU A 10 10.04 2.24 -9.56
C GLU A 10 8.92 3.15 -9.04
N GLU A 11 8.01 3.58 -9.92
CA GLU A 11 6.80 4.34 -9.54
C GLU A 11 5.88 3.46 -8.67
N MET A 12 5.67 2.20 -9.02
CA MET A 12 4.88 1.26 -8.22
C MET A 12 5.48 1.00 -6.83
N ILE A 13 6.81 0.82 -6.75
CA ILE A 13 7.53 0.68 -5.47
C ILE A 13 7.37 1.93 -4.61
N THR A 14 7.39 3.12 -5.23
CA THR A 14 7.21 4.39 -4.54
C THR A 14 5.81 4.49 -3.92
N ILE A 15 4.78 4.05 -4.65
CA ILE A 15 3.40 3.96 -4.15
C ILE A 15 3.31 3.01 -2.96
N PHE A 16 3.87 1.80 -3.07
CA PHE A 16 3.90 0.85 -1.97
C PHE A 16 4.59 1.42 -0.72
N ASN A 17 5.77 2.02 -0.87
CA ASN A 17 6.52 2.60 0.26
C ASN A 17 5.73 3.72 0.94
N ARG A 18 5.02 4.56 0.18
CA ARG A 18 4.13 5.60 0.73
C ARG A 18 3.03 4.98 1.59
N MET A 19 2.35 3.96 1.07
CA MET A 19 1.28 3.28 1.82
C MET A 19 1.80 2.56 3.06
N TYR A 20 2.96 1.91 2.95
CA TYR A 20 3.62 1.29 4.10
C TYR A 20 3.93 2.30 5.20
N LEU A 21 4.52 3.45 4.85
CA LEU A 21 4.84 4.49 5.82
C LEU A 21 3.58 5.08 6.48
N GLU A 22 2.48 5.22 5.74
CA GLU A 22 1.22 5.72 6.30
C GLU A 22 0.61 4.74 7.31
N VAL A 23 0.53 3.45 6.97
CA VAL A 23 0.01 2.42 7.87
C VAL A 23 0.95 2.23 9.07
N TRP A 24 2.26 2.28 8.84
CA TRP A 24 3.27 2.23 9.89
C TRP A 24 3.15 3.40 10.87
N ALA A 25 2.95 4.63 10.38
CA ALA A 25 2.79 5.80 11.23
C ALA A 25 1.63 5.66 12.23
N LYS A 26 0.54 4.99 11.81
CA LYS A 26 -0.64 4.72 12.66
C LYS A 26 -0.40 3.60 13.68
N THR A 27 0.53 2.69 13.42
CA THR A 27 0.70 1.46 14.21
C THR A 27 1.97 1.46 15.07
N ARG A 28 2.97 2.27 14.70
CA ARG A 28 4.31 2.31 15.31
C ARG A 28 4.28 2.52 16.83
N GLU A 29 3.42 3.39 17.33
CA GLU A 29 3.37 3.72 18.76
C GLU A 29 2.99 2.48 19.58
N ARG A 30 1.94 1.76 19.16
CA ARG A 30 1.48 0.53 19.80
C ARG A 30 2.55 -0.56 19.75
N VAL A 31 3.15 -0.79 18.57
CA VAL A 31 4.28 -1.73 18.40
C VAL A 31 5.44 -1.40 19.34
N THR A 32 5.80 -0.11 19.46
CA THR A 32 6.89 0.34 20.33
C THR A 32 6.57 0.07 21.80
N TRP A 33 5.33 0.32 22.21
CA TRP A 33 4.86 0.06 23.56
C TRP A 33 4.88 -1.44 23.90
N GLU A 34 4.35 -2.27 23.01
CA GLU A 34 4.35 -3.74 23.18
C GLU A 34 5.76 -4.31 23.23
N ALA A 35 6.66 -3.85 22.36
CA ALA A 35 8.06 -4.27 22.37
C ALA A 35 8.77 -3.90 23.70
N ALA A 36 8.49 -2.72 24.25
CA ALA A 36 9.02 -2.32 25.56
C ALA A 36 8.45 -3.18 26.68
N ASN A 37 7.15 -3.49 26.62
CA ASN A 37 6.49 -4.36 27.59
C ASN A 37 7.04 -5.79 27.57
N ILE A 38 7.26 -6.36 26.38
CA ILE A 38 7.90 -7.67 26.19
C ILE A 38 9.32 -7.66 26.76
N SER A 39 10.10 -6.63 26.44
CA SER A 39 11.49 -6.50 26.92
C SER A 39 11.57 -6.48 28.45
N ARG A 40 10.63 -5.79 29.11
CA ARG A 40 10.52 -5.77 30.57
C ARG A 40 10.18 -7.15 31.13
N GLN A 41 9.20 -7.84 30.55
CA GLN A 41 8.81 -9.17 31.02
C GLN A 41 9.93 -10.21 30.87
N LEU A 42 10.69 -10.15 29.78
CA LEU A 42 11.88 -10.97 29.59
C LEU A 42 12.96 -10.68 30.65
N ALA A 43 13.18 -9.40 30.98
CA ALA A 43 14.14 -9.01 32.03
C ALA A 43 13.71 -9.49 33.43
N GLU A 44 12.41 -9.67 33.65
CA GLU A 44 11.84 -10.25 34.88
C GLU A 44 11.89 -11.80 34.88
N GLY A 45 12.43 -12.44 33.84
CA GLY A 45 12.55 -13.90 33.73
C GLY A 45 11.24 -14.60 33.42
N LYS A 46 10.26 -13.89 32.85
CA LYS A 46 8.97 -14.46 32.46
C LYS A 46 9.05 -15.05 31.05
N ASP A 47 8.30 -16.12 30.83
CA ASP A 47 7.98 -16.58 29.48
C ASP A 47 7.02 -15.59 28.83
N VAL A 48 7.34 -15.14 27.62
CA VAL A 48 6.57 -14.12 26.91
C VAL A 48 6.10 -14.66 25.57
N ASP A 49 4.80 -14.56 25.32
CA ASP A 49 4.21 -14.81 24.00
C ASP A 49 4.26 -13.55 23.14
N ILE A 50 4.89 -13.65 21.97
CA ILE A 50 5.05 -12.56 21.00
C ILE A 50 4.10 -12.68 19.80
N ALA A 51 3.24 -13.71 19.76
CA ALA A 51 2.38 -13.98 18.61
C ALA A 51 1.48 -12.78 18.26
N ALA A 52 0.92 -12.11 19.27
CA ALA A 52 0.09 -10.92 19.07
C ALA A 52 0.86 -9.79 18.37
N LEU A 53 2.10 -9.51 18.80
CA LEU A 53 2.95 -8.50 18.18
C LEU A 53 3.30 -8.87 16.73
N LEU A 54 3.58 -10.15 16.45
CA LEU A 54 3.88 -10.62 15.10
C LEU A 54 2.67 -10.48 14.17
N ILE A 55 1.48 -10.85 14.63
CA ILE A 55 0.23 -10.68 13.87
C ILE A 55 0.04 -9.21 13.52
N GLU A 56 0.22 -8.32 14.50
CA GLU A 56 0.08 -6.89 14.29
C GLU A 56 1.06 -6.33 13.23
N LEU A 57 2.31 -6.78 13.26
CA LEU A 57 3.31 -6.41 12.24
C LEU A 57 2.93 -6.92 10.86
N MET A 58 2.40 -8.14 10.75
CA MET A 58 1.92 -8.68 9.48
C MET A 58 0.71 -7.89 8.95
N GLU A 59 -0.22 -7.51 9.82
CA GLU A 59 -1.39 -6.70 9.45
C GLU A 59 -0.97 -5.36 8.84
N VAL A 60 0.08 -4.72 9.35
CA VAL A 60 0.66 -3.51 8.75
C VAL A 60 1.11 -3.77 7.31
N VAL A 61 1.89 -4.83 7.10
CA VAL A 61 2.44 -5.17 5.77
C VAL A 61 1.32 -5.52 4.79
N ILE A 62 0.35 -6.34 5.20
CA ILE A 62 -0.78 -6.75 4.35
C ILE A 62 -1.65 -5.56 3.99
N THR A 63 -1.95 -4.69 4.95
CA THR A 63 -2.75 -3.47 4.72
C THR A 63 -2.03 -2.53 3.75
N ALA A 64 -0.73 -2.31 3.95
CA ALA A 64 0.08 -1.51 3.04
C ALA A 64 0.14 -2.09 1.63
N ALA A 65 0.28 -3.42 1.51
CA ALA A 65 0.28 -4.11 0.21
C ALA A 65 -1.06 -3.99 -0.50
N ARG A 66 -2.17 -4.17 0.22
CA ARG A 66 -3.53 -4.01 -0.31
C ARG A 66 -3.74 -2.59 -0.83
N ASP A 67 -3.51 -1.59 0.02
CA ASP A 67 -3.76 -0.20 -0.31
C ASP A 67 -2.80 0.29 -1.41
N GLY A 68 -1.54 -0.15 -1.35
CA GLY A 68 -0.54 0.12 -2.39
C GLY A 68 -0.93 -0.47 -3.74
N THR A 69 -1.47 -1.69 -3.76
CA THR A 69 -1.95 -2.33 -5.00
C THR A 69 -3.13 -1.57 -5.59
N ILE A 70 -4.12 -1.21 -4.77
CA ILE A 70 -5.29 -0.45 -5.23
C ILE A 70 -4.85 0.90 -5.82
N LEU A 71 -4.01 1.64 -5.10
CA LEU A 71 -3.54 2.95 -5.54
C LEU A 71 -2.68 2.86 -6.81
N THR A 72 -1.85 1.82 -6.90
CA THR A 72 -1.06 1.54 -8.11
C THR A 72 -1.96 1.30 -9.30
N LEU A 73 -3.05 0.54 -9.16
CA LEU A 73 -3.98 0.30 -10.26
C LEU A 73 -4.66 1.59 -10.73
N TYR A 74 -5.08 2.46 -9.80
CA TYR A 74 -5.66 3.76 -10.13
C TYR A 74 -4.67 4.66 -10.86
N GLU A 75 -3.49 4.90 -10.27
CA GLU A 75 -2.47 5.78 -10.86
C GLU A 75 -1.96 5.22 -12.20
N ASN A 76 -1.87 3.89 -12.34
CA ASN A 76 -1.50 3.24 -13.59
C ASN A 76 -2.54 3.45 -14.69
N ASN A 77 -3.83 3.32 -14.36
CA ASN A 77 -4.89 3.53 -15.33
C ASN A 77 -4.94 4.99 -15.81
N GLU A 78 -4.76 5.97 -14.91
CA GLU A 78 -4.66 7.38 -15.28
C GLU A 78 -3.47 7.65 -16.20
N LYS A 79 -2.30 7.09 -15.86
CA LYS A 79 -1.10 7.24 -16.69
C LYS A 79 -1.26 6.63 -18.08
N ILE A 80 -1.83 5.42 -18.16
CA ILE A 80 -2.14 4.78 -19.44
C ILE A 80 -3.08 5.65 -20.27
N TYR A 81 -4.12 6.21 -19.66
CA TYR A 81 -5.07 7.10 -20.34
C TYR A 81 -4.34 8.31 -20.95
N GLU A 82 -3.50 8.99 -20.17
CA GLU A 82 -2.74 10.15 -20.65
C GLU A 82 -1.70 9.78 -21.72
N ASP A 83 -1.02 8.65 -21.58
CA ASP A 83 -0.05 8.14 -22.57
C ASP A 83 -0.74 7.85 -23.92
N LEU A 84 -1.92 7.20 -23.88
CA LEU A 84 -2.71 6.89 -25.08
C LEU A 84 -3.24 8.16 -25.76
N LYS A 85 -3.71 9.13 -24.97
CA LYS A 85 -4.14 10.44 -25.46
C LYS A 85 -2.99 11.22 -26.10
N ALA A 86 -1.81 11.22 -25.48
CA ALA A 86 -0.60 11.84 -26.04
C ALA A 86 -0.13 11.17 -27.34
N ALA A 87 -0.39 9.87 -27.49
CA ALA A 87 -0.15 9.12 -28.72
C ALA A 87 -1.21 9.35 -29.82
N GLY A 88 -2.24 10.17 -29.55
CA GLY A 88 -3.31 10.48 -30.49
C GLY A 88 -4.36 9.37 -30.64
N ILE A 89 -4.42 8.42 -29.71
CA ILE A 89 -5.42 7.35 -29.70
C ILE A 89 -6.72 7.90 -29.11
N GLN A 90 -7.82 7.80 -29.86
CA GLN A 90 -9.15 8.08 -29.36
C GLN A 90 -9.59 6.97 -28.42
N LEU A 91 -9.82 7.34 -27.16
CA LEU A 91 -10.35 6.44 -26.14
C LEU A 91 -11.89 6.51 -26.17
N PRO A 92 -12.60 5.40 -25.91
CA PRO A 92 -14.05 5.43 -25.78
C PRO A 92 -14.43 6.46 -24.71
N GLU A 93 -15.45 7.29 -24.98
CA GLU A 93 -16.05 8.13 -23.94
C GLU A 93 -16.41 7.23 -22.75
N GLN A 94 -16.06 7.66 -21.54
CA GLN A 94 -16.39 6.96 -20.31
C GLN A 94 -17.85 6.51 -20.40
N LEU A 95 -18.09 5.20 -20.33
CA LEU A 95 -19.44 4.66 -20.25
C LEU A 95 -20.16 5.43 -19.15
N GLU A 96 -21.16 6.23 -19.51
CA GLU A 96 -22.07 6.82 -18.55
C GLU A 96 -22.59 5.66 -17.72
N VAL A 97 -22.17 5.60 -16.45
CA VAL A 97 -22.73 4.66 -15.50
C VAL A 97 -24.15 5.14 -15.27
N HIS A 98 -25.08 4.68 -16.10
CA HIS A 98 -26.49 4.84 -15.83
C HIS A 98 -26.73 4.18 -14.47
N PRO A 99 -27.17 4.93 -13.44
CA PRO A 99 -27.59 4.32 -12.20
C PRO A 99 -28.68 3.31 -12.56
N ALA A 100 -28.46 2.05 -12.19
CA ALA A 100 -29.47 1.01 -12.38
C ALA A 100 -30.76 1.43 -11.67
N ASP A 101 -31.85 1.52 -12.43
CA ASP A 101 -33.22 1.64 -11.92
C ASP A 101 -33.60 0.46 -11.02
#